data_AF-A0AAN8FEJ9-F1
#
_entry.id   AF-A0AAN8FEJ9-F1
#
_cell.length_a   1.000
_cell.length_b   1.000
_cell.length_c   1.000
_cell.angle_alpha   90.00
_cell.angle_beta   90.00
_cell.angle_gamma   90.00
#
_symmetry.space_group_name_H-M   'P 1'
#
loop_
_entity.id
_entity.type
_entity.pdbx_description
1 polymer ?
#
loop_
_entity_poly.entity_id
_entity_poly.type
_entity_poly.pdbx_seq_one_letter_code
_entity_poly.pdbx_strand_id
1 'polypeptide(L)' 'MGRLFNECHESCSRNFESSSKAADKLVARCRMARAYGAHVSGWSGTVVALIDDIRPVFLGDNLVYHAFSSSGASVEFL' A
#
# COMPACT_ATOMS: atom_id res chain seq x y z
N MET A 1 -2.37 -11.59 6.38
CA MET A 1 -1.55 -10.54 5.74
C MET A 1 -2.11 -9.13 5.92
N GLY A 2 -3.36 -8.85 5.58
CA GLY A 2 -3.93 -7.49 5.70
C GLY A 2 -3.81 -6.84 7.10
N ARG A 3 -4.03 -7.61 8.17
CA ARG A 3 -3.81 -7.16 9.56
C ARG A 3 -2.38 -6.70 9.81
N LEU A 4 -1.37 -7.43 9.30
CA LEU A 4 0.04 -7.06 9.45
C LEU A 4 0.37 -5.75 8.72
N PHE A 5 -0.22 -5.49 7.55
CA PHE A 5 -0.04 -4.20 6.88
C PHE A 5 -0.57 -3.06 7.76
N ASN A 6 -1.71 -3.26 8.41
CA ASN A 6 -2.29 -2.23 9.26
C ASN A 6 -1.43 -1.95 10.50
N GLU A 7 -0.95 -3.01 11.16
CA GLU A 7 -0.04 -2.90 12.32
C GLU A 7 1.30 -2.26 11.93
N CYS A 8 1.84 -2.60 10.75
CA CYS A 8 3.03 -1.96 10.20
C CYS A 8 2.84 -0.46 10.04
N HIS A 9 1.71 -0.03 9.45
CA HIS A 9 1.42 1.39 9.30
C HIS A 9 1.29 2.11 10.63
N GLU A 10 0.64 1.51 11.61
CA GLU A 10 0.51 2.09 12.96
C GLU A 10 1.88 2.32 13.59
N SER A 11 2.80 1.37 13.44
CA SER A 11 4.18 1.53 13.91
C SER A 11 4.92 2.64 13.16
N CYS A 12 4.78 2.73 11.84
CA CYS A 12 5.38 3.82 11.04
C CYS A 12 4.82 5.20 11.41
N SER A 13 3.52 5.29 11.68
CA SER A 13 2.85 6.55 12.00
C SER A 13 3.13 7.00 13.44
N ARG A 14 3.06 6.09 14.43
CA ARG A 14 3.11 6.46 15.86
C ARG A 14 4.46 6.24 16.54
N ASN A 15 5.17 5.18 16.19
CA ASN A 15 6.39 4.80 16.92
C ASN A 15 7.63 5.40 16.26
N PHE A 16 7.64 5.42 14.93
CA PHE A 16 8.78 5.88 14.13
C PHE A 16 8.54 7.25 13.49
N GLU A 17 7.30 7.75 13.54
CA GLU A 17 6.90 9.07 13.03
C GLU A 17 7.36 9.33 11.58
N SER A 18 7.41 8.28 10.75
CA SER A 18 7.81 8.37 9.33
C SER A 18 6.65 8.60 8.38
N SER A 19 5.41 8.56 8.87
CA SER A 19 4.24 8.81 8.03
C SER A 19 3.88 10.29 7.99
N SER A 20 3.38 10.75 6.85
CA SER A 20 2.80 12.08 6.71
C SER A 20 1.27 12.01 6.85
N LYS A 21 0.64 13.14 7.23
CA LYS A 21 -0.83 13.24 7.29
C LYS A 21 -1.51 12.86 5.97
N ALA A 22 -0.86 13.13 4.83
CA ALA A 22 -1.36 12.78 3.52
C ALA A 22 -1.32 11.25 3.29
N ALA A 23 -0.22 10.60 3.69
CA ALA A 23 -0.08 9.14 3.63
C ALA A 23 -1.07 8.45 4.57
N ASP A 24 -1.24 8.93 5.81
CA ASP A 24 -2.21 8.41 6.77
C ASP A 24 -3.64 8.48 6.22
N LYS A 25 -4.01 9.62 5.62
CA LYS A 25 -5.31 9.80 4.97
C LYS A 25 -5.49 8.84 3.79
N LEU A 26 -4.45 8.60 3.00
CA LEU A 26 -4.51 7.67 1.88
C LEU A 26 -4.66 6.22 2.36
N VAL A 27 -3.92 5.80 3.40
CA VAL A 27 -4.09 4.48 4.03
C VAL A 27 -5.53 4.29 4.54
N ALA A 28 -6.09 5.30 5.23
CA ALA A 28 -7.46 5.25 5.70
C ALA A 28 -8.46 5.07 4.55
N ARG A 29 -8.26 5.79 3.43
CA ARG A 29 -9.10 5.64 2.23
C ARG A 29 -8.99 4.24 1.62
N CYS A 30 -7.80 3.66 1.54
CA CYS A 30 -7.62 2.28 1.06
C CYS A 30 -8.42 1.28 1.92
N ARG A 31 -8.37 1.43 3.25
CA ARG A 31 -9.13 0.57 4.18
C ARG A 31 -10.64 0.74 4.00
N MET A 32 -11.13 1.98 3.91
CA MET A 32 -12.55 2.28 3.67
C MET A 32 -13.04 1.70 2.34
N ALA A 33 -12.19 1.71 1.32
CA ALA A 33 -12.50 1.16 0.00
C ALA A 33 -12.30 -0.36 -0.08
N ARG A 34 -12.25 -1.06 1.07
CA ARG A 34 -12.22 -2.52 1.24
C ARG A 34 -10.89 -3.21 0.89
N ALA A 35 -9.76 -2.50 0.93
CA ALA A 35 -8.47 -3.18 0.98
C ALA A 35 -8.39 -4.09 2.22
N TYR A 36 -7.80 -5.29 2.08
CA TYR A 36 -7.52 -6.18 3.19
C TYR A 36 -6.57 -5.54 4.22
N GLY A 37 -5.66 -4.68 3.75
CA GLY A 37 -4.78 -3.87 4.58
C GLY A 37 -3.98 -2.88 3.74
N ALA A 38 -3.50 -1.81 4.36
CA ALA A 38 -2.69 -0.81 3.67
C ALA A 38 -1.68 -0.16 4.61
N HIS A 39 -0.52 0.20 4.07
CA HIS A 39 0.55 0.88 4.80
C HIS A 39 1.37 1.81 3.92
N VAL A 40 2.03 2.77 4.56
CA VAL A 40 3.03 3.62 3.91
C VAL A 40 4.29 2.82 3.60
N SER A 41 4.86 3.03 2.42
CA SER A 41 6.12 2.44 1.99
C SER A 41 7.21 3.51 1.94
N GLY A 42 8.08 3.54 2.95
CA GLY A 42 9.15 4.52 3.07
C GLY A 42 8.64 5.94 3.35
N TRP A 43 9.46 6.95 3.00
CA TRP A 43 9.16 8.37 3.19
C TRP A 43 8.61 9.08 1.94
N SER A 44 8.39 8.36 0.84
CA SER A 44 8.00 8.94 -0.45
C SER A 44 6.51 9.31 -0.55
N GLY A 45 5.70 8.98 0.46
CA GLY A 45 4.25 9.16 0.43
C GLY A 45 3.50 8.10 -0.39
N THR A 46 4.20 7.04 -0.85
CA THR A 46 3.56 5.91 -1.53
C THR A 46 2.88 5.00 -0.51
N VAL A 47 1.66 4.55 -0.82
CA VAL A 47 0.90 3.59 -0.01
C VAL A 47 0.73 2.30 -0.78
N VAL A 48 1.04 1.19 -0.12
CA VAL A 48 0.80 -0.16 -0.65
C VAL A 48 -0.45 -0.71 0.02
N ALA A 49 -1.41 -1.16 -0.80
CA ALA A 49 -2.66 -1.75 -0.34
C ALA A 49 -2.79 -3.18 -0.89
N LEU A 50 -3.14 -4.12 -0.01
CA LEU A 50 -3.50 -5.48 -0.38
C LEU A 50 -5.00 -5.49 -0.70
N ILE A 51 -5.36 -5.81 -1.93
CA ILE A 51 -6.73 -5.74 -2.44
C ILE A 51 -7.15 -7.10 -3.03
N ASP A 52 -8.46 -7.28 -3.17
CA ASP A 52 -9.06 -8.38 -3.93
C ASP A 52 -9.00 -8.02 -5.42
N ASP A 53 -8.42 -8.89 -6.25
CA ASP A 53 -8.27 -8.65 -7.69
C ASP A 53 -9.59 -8.68 -8.45
N ILE A 54 -10.60 -9.37 -7.90
CA ILE A 54 -11.96 -9.41 -8.44
C ILE A 54 -12.69 -8.07 -8.18
N ARG A 55 -12.29 -7.33 -7.14
CA ARG A 55 -12.97 -6.12 -6.68
C ARG A 55 -11.99 -4.94 -6.62
N PRO A 56 -11.74 -4.28 -7.76
CA PRO A 56 -10.85 -3.13 -7.80
C PRO A 56 -11.35 -2.04 -6.84
N VAL A 57 -10.41 -1.49 -6.08
CA VAL A 57 -10.65 -0.47 -5.06
C VAL A 57 -10.69 0.89 -5.74
N PHE A 58 -11.84 1.56 -5.71
CA PHE A 58 -11.96 2.91 -6.25
C PHE A 58 -11.33 3.93 -5.28
N LEU A 59 -10.18 4.48 -5.66
CA LEU A 59 -9.45 5.49 -4.89
C LEU A 59 -9.62 6.91 -5.43
N GLY A 60 -10.63 7.17 -6.28
CA GLY A 60 -10.84 8.49 -6.90
C GLY A 60 -9.66 8.90 -7.78
N ASP A 61 -9.28 10.18 -7.74
CA ASP A 61 -8.23 10.75 -8.59
C ASP A 61 -6.78 10.43 -8.16
N ASN A 62 -6.60 9.44 -7.26
CA ASN A 62 -5.25 9.00 -6.93
C ASN A 62 -4.65 8.23 -8.10
N LEU A 63 -3.34 8.39 -8.29
CA LEU A 63 -2.58 7.54 -9.21
C LEU A 63 -2.47 6.13 -8.62
N VAL A 64 -3.04 5.14 -9.30
CA VAL A 64 -3.09 3.74 -8.84
C VAL A 64 -2.35 2.84 -9.83
N TYR A 65 -1.45 2.01 -9.30
CA TYR A 65 -0.79 0.94 -10.05
C TYR A 65 -1.18 -0.41 -9.43
N HIS A 66 -1.67 -1.32 -10.26
CA HIS A 66 -1.86 -2.72 -9.87
C HIS A 66 -0.53 -3.45 -10.04
N ALA A 67 -0.03 -4.05 -8.96
CA ALA A 67 1.22 -4.80 -8.96
C ALA A 67 0.95 -6.27 -8.59
N PHE A 68 1.66 -7.17 -9.26
CA PHE A 68 1.64 -8.61 -9.00
C PHE A 68 3.06 -9.08 -8.74
N SER A 69 3.22 -10.20 -8.04
CA SER A 69 4.54 -10.83 -7.90
C SER A 69 5.08 -11.20 -9.29
N SER A 70 6.29 -10.78 -9.60
CA SER A 70 6.98 -11.12 -10.84
C SER A 70 8.35 -11.70 -10.55
N SER A 71 8.97 -12.27 -11.58
CA SER A 71 10.37 -12.68 -11.53
C SER A 71 11.27 -11.51 -11.14
N GLY A 72 12.32 -11.80 -10.39
CA GLY A 72 13.39 -10.87 -10.10
C GLY A 72 14.31 -10.65 -11.31
N ALA A 73 15.51 -10.11 -11.06
CA ALA A 73 16.51 -9.93 -12.08
C ALA A 73 16.86 -11.26 -12.77
N SER A 74 16.90 -11.26 -14.11
CA SER A 74 17.27 -12.41 -14.94
C SER A 74 18.15 -11.96 -16.10
N VAL A 75 18.95 -12.89 -16.61
CA VAL A 75 19.79 -12.70 -17.81
C VAL A 75 19.27 -13.64 -18.89
N GLU A 76 18.90 -13.09 -20.03
CA GLU A 76 18.55 -13.86 -21.23
C GLU A 76 19.74 -13.86 -22.18
N PHE A 77 20.17 -15.05 -22.59
CA PHE A 77 21.18 -15.21 -23.64
C PHE A 77 20.45 -15.42 -24.97
N LEU A 78 20.86 -14.63 -25.98
CA LEU A 78 20.37 -14.69 -27.36
C LEU A 78 20.90 -15.92 -28.11
#